data_AF-A0A2I9DRV8-F1
#
_entry.id   AF-A0A2I9DRV8-F1
#
_cell.length_a   1.000
_cell.length_b   1.000
_cell.length_c   1.000
_cell.angle_alpha   90.00
_cell.angle_beta   90.00
_cell.angle_gamma   90.00
#
_symmetry.space_group_name_H-M   'P 1'
#
loop_
_entity.id
_entity.type
_entity.pdbx_description
1 polymer ?
#
loop_
_entity_poly.entity_id
_entity_poly.type
_entity_poly.pdbx_seq_one_letter_code
_entity_poly.pdbx_strand_id
1 'polypeptide(L)'
;MNPKNAFFLLTLCFTLLSEAQHSVSGNLSPADDYKWLIAYKLNPDHQNYIADTAVKNGAFSLDMPANAQTGMYRLVYAVPQEEFYFDFIYNGKEDIVLSFDSQKGLSFISSTENLLYARYFNEIHGLEKQITQFYAEQKKDRNLLINLNQKLAAVQKSFETQSQGMLSAHFISANRPYISSGYEDAETYMKHKREHYFDALDFNDQVLQGSDFLKDKVVNYVFTALPNHQIANNEKEPVIMDNVKELAQVLEDVSATNQVQLFNSLWTRASNDNLNKVADFIYDNYLKSLATETNKSELIKKIEIQNRLRLGAVAPEIIWNEGSITKRLSGLSGAKNYVIVFWSSTCSHCLQQLPEFHKALKDIPNTKVLAIGLEDDDVTWKKESAKLSNFVHGIALGKWESPYADIYDIQQTPTYYVLDNEKRIVARPGDYEEVLKFLKHHD
;
A
#
# COMPACT_ATOMS: atom_id res chain seq x y z
N MET A 1 -81.15 6.60 31.15
CA MET A 1 -80.18 7.71 31.31
C MET A 1 -78.83 7.10 31.67
N ASN A 2 -77.87 7.13 30.71
CA ASN A 2 -76.40 7.33 30.81
C ASN A 2 -75.63 7.13 32.13
N PRO A 3 -74.29 6.88 32.11
CA PRO A 3 -73.52 5.76 31.55
C PRO A 3 -72.36 5.33 32.51
N LYS A 4 -71.36 4.58 31.99
CA LYS A 4 -69.94 4.48 32.44
C LYS A 4 -69.54 3.32 33.36
N ASN A 5 -68.91 2.30 32.77
CA ASN A 5 -67.45 2.11 32.87
C ASN A 5 -67.05 0.80 32.16
N ALA A 6 -66.65 0.93 30.90
CA ALA A 6 -65.88 -0.09 30.18
C ALA A 6 -64.40 0.17 30.46
N PHE A 7 -63.73 -0.75 31.14
CA PHE A 7 -62.29 -0.69 31.38
C PHE A 7 -61.59 -1.37 30.20
N PHE A 8 -61.04 -0.57 29.29
CA PHE A 8 -60.23 -1.03 28.17
C PHE A 8 -58.78 -1.14 28.69
N LEU A 9 -58.29 -2.37 28.91
CA LEU A 9 -56.86 -2.62 29.11
C LEU A 9 -56.19 -2.55 27.74
N LEU A 10 -55.60 -1.39 27.43
CA LEU A 10 -54.71 -1.22 26.30
C LEU A 10 -53.33 -1.73 26.72
N THR A 11 -53.02 -3.01 26.44
CA THR A 11 -51.65 -3.53 26.51
C THR A 11 -50.82 -2.89 25.40
N LEU A 12 -50.10 -1.82 25.76
CA LEU A 12 -49.02 -1.28 24.95
C LEU A 12 -47.84 -2.27 25.01
N CYS A 13 -47.71 -3.15 24.02
CA CYS A 13 -46.45 -3.82 23.74
C CYS A 13 -45.48 -2.79 23.15
N PHE A 14 -44.77 -2.06 24.00
CA PHE A 14 -43.51 -1.45 23.59
C PHE A 14 -42.51 -2.59 23.35
N THR A 15 -42.31 -2.97 22.10
CA THR A 15 -41.09 -3.67 21.69
C THR A 15 -39.94 -2.70 21.91
N LEU A 16 -39.31 -2.77 23.08
CA LEU A 16 -37.97 -2.22 23.28
C LEU A 16 -37.05 -3.02 22.33
N LEU A 17 -36.79 -2.46 21.15
CA LEU A 17 -35.64 -2.86 20.34
C LEU A 17 -34.40 -2.44 21.13
N SER A 18 -33.97 -3.31 22.04
CA SER A 18 -32.62 -3.30 22.56
C SER A 18 -31.72 -3.61 21.37
N GLU A 19 -31.14 -2.59 20.74
CA GLU A 19 -29.96 -2.83 19.91
C GLU A 19 -28.87 -3.33 20.85
N ALA A 20 -28.67 -4.64 20.83
CA ALA A 20 -27.64 -5.26 21.65
C ALA A 20 -26.28 -4.73 21.17
N GLN A 21 -25.44 -4.33 22.13
CA GLN A 21 -24.06 -4.02 21.82
C GLN A 21 -23.36 -5.33 21.40
N HIS A 22 -22.83 -5.35 20.17
CA HIS A 22 -22.15 -6.51 19.61
C HIS A 22 -20.63 -6.44 19.83
N SER A 23 -19.97 -7.59 19.77
CA SER A 23 -18.55 -7.74 20.03
C SER A 23 -17.81 -8.41 18.87
N VAL A 24 -16.50 -8.15 18.80
CA VAL A 24 -15.56 -8.88 17.94
C VAL A 24 -14.57 -9.58 18.85
N SER A 25 -14.49 -10.91 18.77
CA SER A 25 -13.64 -11.72 19.63
C SER A 25 -12.91 -12.79 18.84
N GLY A 26 -11.86 -13.36 19.41
CA GLY A 26 -11.10 -14.38 18.71
C GLY A 26 -9.77 -14.73 19.33
N ASN A 27 -8.98 -15.49 18.57
CA ASN A 27 -7.62 -15.87 18.91
C ASN A 27 -6.63 -15.48 17.80
N LEU A 28 -5.43 -15.08 18.19
CA LEU A 28 -4.28 -14.77 17.35
C LEU A 28 -3.16 -15.78 17.62
N SER A 29 -2.52 -16.27 16.55
CA SER A 29 -1.46 -17.29 16.61
C SER A 29 -0.25 -16.86 15.76
N PRO A 30 1.00 -16.92 16.28
CA PRO A 30 1.39 -17.34 17.63
C PRO A 30 0.97 -16.35 18.72
N ALA A 31 0.51 -16.87 19.87
CA ALA A 31 -0.08 -16.05 20.93
C ALA A 31 0.82 -14.92 21.47
N ASP A 32 2.13 -15.17 21.58
CA ASP A 32 3.08 -14.27 22.23
C ASP A 32 3.49 -13.07 21.35
N ASP A 33 3.17 -13.12 20.05
CA ASP A 33 3.53 -12.09 19.08
C ASP A 33 2.56 -10.89 19.12
N TYR A 34 1.40 -11.04 19.78
CA TYR A 34 0.32 -10.04 19.76
C TYR A 34 -0.01 -9.55 21.17
N LYS A 35 0.00 -8.23 21.34
CA LYS A 35 -0.22 -7.58 22.65
C LYS A 35 -1.48 -6.73 22.71
N TRP A 36 -1.88 -6.17 21.56
CA TRP A 36 -3.00 -5.26 21.45
C TRP A 36 -3.58 -5.35 20.04
N LEU A 37 -4.81 -4.87 19.90
CA LEU A 37 -5.47 -4.68 18.62
C LEU A 37 -6.12 -3.29 18.62
N ILE A 38 -6.09 -2.63 17.47
CA ILE A 38 -6.83 -1.38 17.24
C ILE A 38 -7.78 -1.57 16.06
N ALA A 39 -9.05 -1.26 16.28
CA ALA A 39 -10.09 -1.29 15.25
C ALA A 39 -10.29 0.08 14.64
N TYR A 40 -10.28 0.12 13.31
CA TYR A 40 -10.65 1.27 12.51
C TYR A 40 -11.83 0.95 11.61
N LYS A 41 -12.80 1.85 11.48
CA LYS A 41 -13.78 1.80 10.39
C LYS A 41 -13.15 2.39 9.15
N LEU A 42 -13.23 1.66 8.05
CA LEU A 42 -12.79 2.14 6.75
C LEU A 42 -13.88 3.03 6.13
N ASN A 43 -13.44 4.17 5.58
CA ASN A 43 -14.27 5.09 4.81
C ASN A 43 -13.57 5.38 3.46
N PRO A 44 -14.31 5.94 2.49
CA PRO A 44 -13.76 6.24 1.17
C PRO A 44 -12.47 7.03 1.16
N ASP A 45 -12.25 7.97 2.09
CA ASP A 45 -11.09 8.87 2.05
C ASP A 45 -10.17 8.81 3.28
N HIS A 46 -10.59 8.13 4.35
CA HIS A 46 -9.87 8.05 5.63
C HIS A 46 -10.28 6.81 6.44
N GLN A 47 -9.56 6.55 7.54
CA GLN A 47 -9.92 5.54 8.53
C GLN A 47 -10.31 6.23 9.84
N ASN A 48 -11.39 5.77 10.48
CA ASN A 48 -11.82 6.28 11.78
C ASN A 48 -11.45 5.30 12.87
N TYR A 49 -10.73 5.76 13.88
CA TYR A 49 -10.51 4.98 15.11
C TYR A 49 -11.86 4.64 15.76
N ILE A 50 -12.02 3.40 16.21
CA ILE A 50 -13.27 2.91 16.81
C ILE A 50 -13.03 2.49 18.26
N ALA A 51 -12.12 1.54 18.47
CA ALA A 51 -11.82 0.98 19.77
C ALA A 51 -10.49 0.22 19.73
N ASP A 52 -9.93 -0.04 20.90
CA ASP A 52 -8.75 -0.89 21.09
C ASP A 52 -9.02 -1.95 22.15
N THR A 53 -8.24 -3.04 22.12
CA THR A 53 -8.30 -4.08 23.15
C THR A 53 -6.93 -4.72 23.37
N ALA A 54 -6.70 -5.20 24.58
CA ALA A 54 -5.52 -5.97 24.92
C ALA A 54 -5.68 -7.44 24.47
N VAL A 55 -4.58 -8.04 24.01
CA VAL A 55 -4.51 -9.47 23.70
C VAL A 55 -3.87 -10.19 24.88
N LYS A 56 -4.48 -11.29 25.34
CA LYS A 56 -3.98 -12.10 26.45
C LYS A 56 -3.91 -13.56 26.03
N ASN A 57 -2.70 -14.12 25.98
CA ASN A 57 -2.45 -15.49 25.52
C ASN A 57 -3.08 -15.75 24.13
N GLY A 58 -2.93 -14.80 23.21
CA GLY A 58 -3.55 -14.84 21.88
C GLY A 58 -5.04 -14.51 21.84
N ALA A 59 -5.76 -14.59 22.96
CA ALA A 59 -7.19 -14.32 23.00
C ALA A 59 -7.50 -12.81 23.14
N PHE A 60 -8.57 -12.36 22.49
CA PHE A 60 -9.06 -10.98 22.60
C PHE A 60 -10.59 -10.92 22.59
N SER A 61 -11.12 -9.83 23.14
CA SER A 61 -12.51 -9.43 23.00
C SER A 61 -12.56 -7.90 22.88
N LEU A 62 -13.23 -7.41 21.85
CA LEU A 62 -13.40 -6.00 21.54
C LEU A 62 -14.89 -5.68 21.53
N ASP A 63 -15.33 -4.83 22.45
CA ASP A 63 -16.70 -4.36 22.48
C ASP A 63 -16.89 -3.25 21.44
N MET A 64 -17.82 -3.43 20.51
CA MET A 64 -18.11 -2.39 19.52
C MET A 64 -18.95 -1.30 20.17
N PRO A 65 -18.68 -0.01 19.93
CA PRO A 65 -19.53 1.08 20.43
C PRO A 65 -20.99 0.91 19.96
N ALA A 66 -21.96 1.28 20.79
CA ALA A 66 -23.39 1.17 20.44
C ALA A 66 -23.79 1.97 19.20
N ASN A 67 -23.01 3.00 18.83
CA ASN A 67 -23.20 3.81 17.63
C ASN A 67 -22.25 3.43 16.48
N ALA A 68 -21.58 2.27 16.57
CA ALA A 68 -20.69 1.80 15.50
C ALA A 68 -21.47 1.60 14.21
N GLN A 69 -21.04 2.30 13.15
CA GLN A 69 -21.68 2.23 11.84
C GLN A 69 -21.38 0.90 11.15
N THR A 70 -22.29 0.44 10.29
CA THR A 70 -22.03 -0.76 9.48
C THR A 70 -21.00 -0.48 8.39
N GLY A 71 -20.27 -1.52 7.94
CA GLY A 71 -19.28 -1.40 6.86
C GLY A 71 -18.06 -2.30 7.07
N MET A 72 -16.98 -1.99 6.36
CA MET A 72 -15.68 -2.66 6.53
C MET A 72 -14.90 -2.03 7.68
N TYR A 73 -14.28 -2.90 8.46
CA TYR A 73 -13.42 -2.55 9.58
C TYR A 73 -12.07 -3.22 9.42
N ARG A 74 -11.04 -2.55 9.92
CA ARG A 74 -9.66 -2.99 9.94
C ARG A 74 -9.20 -3.23 11.37
N LEU A 75 -8.67 -4.41 11.65
CA LEU A 75 -7.97 -4.72 12.90
C LEU A 75 -6.47 -4.68 12.66
N VAL A 76 -5.82 -3.67 13.24
CA VAL A 76 -4.37 -3.48 13.21
C VAL A 76 -3.75 -4.18 14.42
N TYR A 77 -2.68 -4.95 14.18
CA TYR A 77 -2.01 -5.75 15.21
C TYR A 77 -0.51 -5.44 15.37
N ALA A 78 0.10 -4.67 14.46
CA ALA A 78 1.47 -4.18 14.60
C ALA A 78 1.71 -2.90 13.78
N VAL A 79 2.95 -2.39 13.79
CA VAL A 79 3.38 -1.20 13.04
C VAL A 79 4.45 -1.62 12.02
N PRO A 80 4.43 -1.14 10.76
CA PRO A 80 3.45 -0.21 10.17
C PRO A 80 2.00 -0.74 10.07
N GLN A 81 1.04 0.15 10.32
CA GLN A 81 -0.40 -0.19 10.38
C GLN A 81 -0.97 -0.52 9.00
N GLU A 82 -0.34 -0.02 7.95
CA GLU A 82 -0.63 -0.28 6.53
C GLU A 82 -0.09 -1.63 6.03
N GLU A 83 0.61 -2.39 6.87
CA GLU A 83 1.08 -3.74 6.55
C GLU A 83 0.47 -4.79 7.49
N PHE A 84 0.35 -4.46 8.77
CA PHE A 84 -0.01 -5.43 9.80
C PHE A 84 -1.46 -5.30 10.26
N TYR A 85 -2.37 -5.72 9.38
CA TYR A 85 -3.80 -5.70 9.65
C TYR A 85 -4.55 -6.85 8.98
N PHE A 86 -5.82 -7.00 9.32
CA PHE A 86 -6.80 -7.72 8.52
C PHE A 86 -8.17 -7.04 8.61
N ASP A 87 -8.98 -7.22 7.55
CA ASP A 87 -10.27 -6.55 7.42
C ASP A 87 -11.44 -7.51 7.61
N PHE A 88 -12.57 -6.99 8.08
CA PHE A 88 -13.81 -7.74 8.30
C PHE A 88 -15.05 -6.85 8.10
N ILE A 89 -16.17 -7.47 7.73
CA ILE A 89 -17.48 -6.82 7.61
C ILE A 89 -18.11 -6.76 9.00
N TYR A 90 -18.57 -5.58 9.41
CA TYR A 90 -19.41 -5.41 10.59
C TYR A 90 -20.79 -4.91 10.16
N ASN A 91 -21.82 -5.74 10.40
CA ASN A 91 -23.20 -5.43 10.00
C ASN A 91 -24.09 -4.93 11.17
N GLY A 92 -23.54 -4.86 12.39
CA GLY A 92 -24.24 -4.40 13.58
C GLY A 92 -25.38 -5.30 14.05
N LYS A 93 -25.45 -6.57 13.62
CA LYS A 93 -26.56 -7.50 13.92
C LYS A 93 -26.12 -8.80 14.56
N GLU A 94 -24.82 -9.05 14.65
CA GLU A 94 -24.26 -10.29 15.18
C GLU A 94 -22.92 -10.03 15.88
N ASP A 95 -22.58 -10.88 16.83
CA ASP A 95 -21.21 -10.99 17.32
C ASP A 95 -20.33 -11.68 16.28
N ILE A 96 -19.08 -11.24 16.21
CA ILE A 96 -18.09 -11.79 15.29
C ILE A 96 -17.06 -12.58 16.11
N VAL A 97 -16.89 -13.84 15.77
CA VAL A 97 -15.84 -14.70 16.33
C VAL A 97 -14.90 -15.09 15.20
N LEU A 98 -13.63 -14.74 15.33
CA LEU A 98 -12.60 -14.97 14.31
C LEU A 98 -11.36 -15.65 14.87
N SER A 99 -10.50 -16.12 13.97
CA SER A 99 -9.17 -16.62 14.30
C SER A 99 -8.19 -16.13 13.26
N PHE A 100 -7.05 -15.60 13.70
CA PHE A 100 -5.94 -15.23 12.83
C PHE A 100 -4.72 -16.07 13.20
N ASP A 101 -4.07 -16.62 12.18
CA ASP A 101 -2.80 -17.33 12.31
C ASP A 101 -1.80 -16.73 11.33
N SER A 102 -0.60 -16.39 11.77
CA SER A 102 0.38 -15.69 10.94
C SER A 102 0.80 -16.46 9.68
N GLN A 103 0.57 -17.78 9.64
CA GLN A 103 0.85 -18.63 8.49
C GLN A 103 -0.40 -18.91 7.64
N LYS A 104 -1.58 -19.01 8.26
CA LYS A 104 -2.83 -19.37 7.56
C LYS A 104 -3.72 -18.18 7.21
N GLY A 105 -3.48 -17.02 7.82
CA GLY A 105 -4.29 -15.81 7.68
C GLY A 105 -5.56 -15.82 8.54
N LEU A 106 -6.49 -14.93 8.17
CA LEU A 106 -7.77 -14.73 8.85
C LEU A 106 -8.77 -15.83 8.48
N SER A 107 -9.53 -16.29 9.48
CA SER A 107 -10.68 -17.16 9.34
C SER A 107 -11.79 -16.74 10.29
N PHE A 108 -13.04 -17.04 9.94
CA PHE A 108 -14.20 -16.73 10.76
C PHE A 108 -14.79 -18.02 11.33
N ILE A 109 -15.14 -17.99 12.61
CA ILE A 109 -15.82 -19.07 13.33
C ILE A 109 -17.32 -18.78 13.39
N SER A 110 -17.68 -17.52 13.66
CA SER A 110 -19.06 -17.04 13.67
C SER A 110 -19.11 -15.64 13.07
N SER A 111 -19.79 -15.53 11.93
CA SER A 111 -20.31 -14.29 11.35
C SER A 111 -20.91 -14.66 9.99
N THR A 112 -22.20 -14.43 9.82
CA THR A 112 -22.96 -14.81 8.63
C THR A 112 -22.34 -14.19 7.37
N GLU A 113 -22.10 -12.88 7.39
CA GLU A 113 -21.62 -12.15 6.20
C GLU A 113 -20.16 -12.44 5.90
N ASN A 114 -19.29 -12.48 6.91
CA ASN A 114 -17.87 -12.76 6.70
C ASN A 114 -17.63 -14.20 6.24
N LEU A 115 -18.38 -15.17 6.78
CA LEU A 115 -18.33 -16.56 6.31
C LEU A 115 -18.83 -16.71 4.87
N LEU A 116 -19.88 -15.98 4.50
CA LEU A 116 -20.38 -15.98 3.12
C LEU A 116 -19.38 -15.34 2.17
N TYR A 117 -18.83 -14.17 2.53
CA TYR A 117 -17.78 -13.46 1.81
C TYR A 117 -16.56 -14.36 1.59
N ALA A 118 -15.98 -14.93 2.65
CA ALA A 118 -14.79 -15.76 2.56
C ALA A 118 -15.01 -17.01 1.69
N ARG A 119 -16.17 -17.67 1.80
CA ARG A 119 -16.50 -18.83 0.97
C ARG A 119 -16.63 -18.46 -0.50
N TYR A 120 -17.30 -17.35 -0.81
CA TYR A 120 -17.46 -16.87 -2.17
C TYR A 120 -16.10 -16.66 -2.86
N PHE A 121 -15.19 -15.90 -2.24
CA PHE A 121 -13.89 -15.61 -2.85
C PHE A 121 -13.05 -16.89 -3.03
N ASN A 122 -13.09 -17.81 -2.07
CA ASN A 122 -12.40 -19.09 -2.17
C ASN A 122 -12.95 -19.95 -3.34
N GLU A 123 -14.27 -20.05 -3.47
CA GLU A 123 -14.89 -20.87 -4.53
C GLU A 123 -14.70 -20.27 -5.92
N ILE A 124 -14.89 -18.96 -6.08
CA ILE A 124 -14.65 -18.26 -7.36
C ILE A 124 -13.18 -18.37 -7.76
N HIS A 125 -12.25 -18.10 -6.85
CA HIS A 125 -10.82 -18.22 -7.14
C HIS A 125 -10.43 -19.65 -7.55
N GLY A 126 -10.98 -20.65 -6.87
CA GLY A 126 -10.73 -22.06 -7.22
C GLY A 126 -11.23 -22.44 -8.62
N LEU A 127 -12.35 -21.87 -9.08
CA LEU A 127 -12.89 -22.09 -10.42
C LEU A 127 -12.13 -21.29 -11.49
N GLU A 128 -11.80 -20.02 -11.23
CA GLU A 128 -10.97 -19.21 -12.13
C GLU A 128 -9.61 -19.86 -12.35
N LYS A 129 -8.98 -20.38 -11.29
CA LYS A 129 -7.71 -21.11 -11.38
C LYS A 129 -7.81 -22.33 -12.30
N GLN A 130 -8.91 -23.08 -12.25
CA GLN A 130 -9.13 -24.22 -13.15
C GLN A 130 -9.28 -23.79 -14.61
N ILE A 131 -9.97 -22.68 -14.87
CA ILE A 131 -10.10 -22.10 -16.22
C ILE A 131 -8.75 -21.59 -16.73
N THR A 132 -7.99 -20.86 -15.91
CA THR A 132 -6.63 -20.43 -16.27
C THR A 132 -5.72 -21.62 -16.53
N GLN A 133 -5.78 -22.67 -15.72
CA GLN A 133 -5.01 -23.90 -15.92
C GLN A 133 -5.42 -24.63 -17.21
N PHE A 134 -6.71 -24.64 -17.57
CA PHE A 134 -7.19 -25.17 -18.85
C PHE A 134 -6.46 -24.52 -20.04
N TYR A 135 -6.36 -23.19 -20.03
CA TYR A 135 -5.65 -22.45 -21.08
C TYR A 135 -4.14 -22.62 -21.02
N ALA A 136 -3.54 -22.60 -19.82
CA ALA A 136 -2.10 -22.77 -19.65
C ALA A 136 -1.61 -24.15 -20.14
N GLU A 137 -2.41 -25.20 -19.94
CA GLU A 137 -2.12 -26.56 -20.41
C GLU A 137 -2.51 -26.79 -21.88
N GLN A 138 -2.97 -25.75 -22.58
CA GLN A 138 -3.41 -25.80 -23.99
C GLN A 138 -4.46 -26.90 -24.25
N LYS A 139 -5.32 -27.16 -23.26
CA LYS A 139 -6.40 -28.13 -23.40
C LYS A 139 -7.38 -27.67 -24.48
N LYS A 140 -7.93 -28.63 -25.22
CA LYS A 140 -8.90 -28.40 -26.31
C LYS A 140 -10.27 -29.03 -26.05
N ASP A 141 -10.48 -29.57 -24.85
CA ASP A 141 -11.74 -30.18 -24.46
C ASP A 141 -12.80 -29.09 -24.26
N ARG A 142 -13.65 -28.92 -25.29
CA ARG A 142 -14.72 -27.93 -25.28
C ARG A 142 -15.73 -28.17 -24.17
N ASN A 143 -16.07 -29.44 -23.91
CA ASN A 143 -17.07 -29.78 -22.90
C ASN A 143 -16.54 -29.48 -21.50
N LEU A 144 -15.25 -29.75 -21.24
CA LEU A 144 -14.62 -29.38 -19.98
C LEU A 144 -14.71 -27.88 -19.71
N LEU A 145 -14.33 -27.04 -20.68
CA LEU A 145 -14.39 -25.58 -20.51
C LEU A 145 -15.83 -25.07 -20.31
N ILE A 146 -16.77 -25.53 -21.12
CA ILE A 146 -18.20 -25.16 -20.98
C ILE A 146 -18.72 -25.54 -19.59
N ASN A 147 -18.40 -26.75 -19.11
CA ASN A 147 -18.80 -27.19 -17.77
C ASN A 147 -18.17 -26.34 -16.66
N LEU A 148 -16.91 -25.92 -16.80
CA LEU A 148 -16.25 -25.01 -15.85
C LEU A 148 -16.96 -23.65 -15.80
N ASN A 149 -17.27 -23.06 -16.96
CA ASN A 149 -17.98 -21.79 -17.04
C ASN A 149 -19.42 -21.87 -16.50
N GLN A 150 -20.13 -22.97 -16.76
CA GLN A 150 -21.45 -23.22 -16.18
C GLN A 150 -21.41 -23.34 -14.66
N LYS A 151 -20.41 -24.05 -14.11
CA LYS A 151 -20.19 -24.12 -12.67
C LYS A 151 -19.89 -22.75 -12.08
N LEU A 152 -19.03 -21.96 -12.73
CA LEU A 152 -18.70 -20.60 -12.31
C LEU A 152 -19.95 -19.70 -12.29
N ALA A 153 -20.78 -19.74 -13.34
CA ALA A 153 -22.04 -19.02 -13.38
C ALA A 153 -23.02 -19.44 -12.27
N ALA A 154 -23.15 -20.74 -12.03
CA ALA A 154 -24.04 -21.27 -11.00
C ALA A 154 -23.58 -20.86 -9.58
N VAL A 155 -22.27 -20.94 -9.31
CA VAL A 155 -21.69 -20.50 -8.04
C VAL A 155 -21.89 -19.00 -7.84
N GLN A 156 -21.53 -18.18 -8.83
CA GLN A 156 -21.75 -16.73 -8.78
C GLN A 156 -23.22 -16.40 -8.48
N LYS A 157 -24.16 -17.00 -9.21
CA LYS A 157 -25.59 -16.73 -9.02
C LYS A 157 -26.11 -17.19 -7.65
N SER A 158 -25.60 -18.31 -7.15
CA SER A 158 -25.95 -18.84 -5.83
C SER A 158 -25.54 -17.86 -4.72
N PHE A 159 -24.31 -17.35 -4.76
CA PHE A 159 -23.82 -16.38 -3.77
C PHE A 159 -24.51 -15.02 -3.89
N GLU A 160 -24.77 -14.52 -5.10
CA GLU A 160 -25.58 -13.31 -5.32
C GLU A 160 -26.95 -13.44 -4.62
N THR A 161 -27.61 -14.59 -4.77
CA THR A 161 -28.92 -14.86 -4.17
C THR A 161 -28.84 -14.96 -2.64
N GLN A 162 -27.85 -15.69 -2.11
CA GLN A 162 -27.68 -15.87 -0.66
C GLN A 162 -27.31 -14.57 0.06
N SER A 163 -26.59 -13.69 -0.61
CA SER A 163 -26.11 -12.42 -0.05
C SER A 163 -27.15 -11.29 -0.08
N GLN A 164 -28.33 -11.49 -0.69
CA GLN A 164 -29.27 -10.40 -0.95
C GLN A 164 -29.62 -9.61 0.34
N GLY A 165 -29.34 -8.30 0.34
CA GLY A 165 -29.58 -7.40 1.47
C GLY A 165 -28.45 -7.35 2.53
N MET A 166 -27.33 -8.04 2.29
CA MET A 166 -26.13 -8.03 3.12
C MET A 166 -25.10 -7.02 2.58
N LEU A 167 -24.17 -6.54 3.42
CA LEU A 167 -23.01 -5.76 2.96
C LEU A 167 -22.11 -6.60 2.06
N SER A 168 -21.97 -7.90 2.35
CA SER A 168 -21.19 -8.82 1.51
C SER A 168 -21.68 -8.89 0.06
N ALA A 169 -22.96 -8.57 -0.20
CA ALA A 169 -23.54 -8.58 -1.55
C ALA A 169 -22.88 -7.61 -2.52
N HIS A 170 -22.43 -6.46 -1.99
CA HIS A 170 -21.74 -5.43 -2.76
C HIS A 170 -20.46 -6.01 -3.37
N PHE A 171 -19.64 -6.66 -2.54
CA PHE A 171 -18.40 -7.32 -2.97
C PHE A 171 -18.64 -8.52 -3.88
N ILE A 172 -19.63 -9.37 -3.54
CA ILE A 172 -19.96 -10.57 -4.31
C ILE A 172 -20.42 -10.21 -5.73
N SER A 173 -21.26 -9.18 -5.85
CA SER A 173 -21.75 -8.71 -7.15
C SER A 173 -20.61 -8.06 -7.94
N ALA A 174 -19.84 -7.20 -7.29
CA ALA A 174 -18.74 -6.46 -7.90
C ALA A 174 -17.54 -7.33 -8.31
N ASN A 175 -17.39 -8.52 -7.71
CA ASN A 175 -16.36 -9.49 -8.06
C ASN A 175 -16.77 -10.46 -9.18
N ARG A 176 -17.97 -10.33 -9.77
CA ARG A 176 -18.42 -11.22 -10.85
C ARG A 176 -17.36 -11.31 -11.95
N PRO A 177 -16.79 -12.50 -12.21
CA PRO A 177 -15.81 -12.65 -13.27
C PRO A 177 -16.48 -12.64 -14.64
N TYR A 178 -15.70 -12.39 -15.69
CA TYR A 178 -16.14 -12.68 -17.05
C TYR A 178 -16.39 -14.18 -17.22
N ILE A 179 -17.60 -14.54 -17.66
CA ILE A 179 -18.02 -15.92 -17.89
C ILE A 179 -18.47 -16.04 -19.34
N SER A 180 -17.73 -16.80 -20.15
CA SER A 180 -18.09 -17.00 -21.55
C SER A 180 -19.35 -17.87 -21.68
N SER A 181 -20.21 -17.54 -22.65
CA SER A 181 -21.43 -18.28 -22.95
C SER A 181 -21.18 -19.59 -23.71
N GLY A 182 -19.96 -19.77 -24.25
CA GLY A 182 -19.55 -20.94 -25.00
C GLY A 182 -18.03 -21.15 -24.95
N TYR A 183 -17.53 -22.02 -25.82
CA TYR A 183 -16.09 -22.23 -25.96
C TYR A 183 -15.42 -21.01 -26.61
N GLU A 184 -14.38 -20.50 -25.96
CA GLU A 184 -13.47 -19.48 -26.48
C GLU A 184 -12.05 -20.04 -26.43
N ASP A 185 -11.26 -19.81 -27.47
CA ASP A 185 -9.81 -20.04 -27.40
C ASP A 185 -9.16 -19.04 -26.42
N ALA A 186 -7.89 -19.29 -26.08
CA ALA A 186 -7.19 -18.52 -25.06
C ALA A 186 -7.08 -17.02 -25.40
N GLU A 187 -6.88 -16.67 -26.67
CA GLU A 187 -6.71 -15.29 -27.10
C GLU A 187 -8.05 -14.54 -27.00
N THR A 188 -9.12 -15.17 -27.53
CA THR A 188 -10.48 -14.64 -27.45
C THR A 188 -10.93 -14.46 -25.99
N TYR A 189 -10.72 -15.47 -25.14
CA TYR A 189 -11.13 -15.40 -23.72
C TYR A 189 -10.37 -14.33 -22.94
N MET A 190 -9.06 -14.20 -23.13
CA MET A 190 -8.27 -13.14 -22.45
C MET A 190 -8.69 -11.75 -22.91
N LYS A 191 -8.96 -11.59 -24.22
CA LYS A 191 -9.47 -10.32 -24.77
C LYS A 191 -10.81 -9.94 -24.12
N HIS A 192 -11.80 -10.83 -24.17
CA HIS A 192 -13.12 -10.54 -23.57
C HIS A 192 -13.03 -10.36 -22.05
N LYS A 193 -12.21 -11.15 -21.34
CA LYS A 193 -11.98 -10.96 -19.90
C LYS A 193 -11.44 -9.56 -19.58
N ARG A 194 -10.57 -9.00 -20.42
CA ARG A 194 -10.06 -7.63 -20.29
C ARG A 194 -11.14 -6.59 -20.61
N GLU A 195 -11.86 -6.76 -21.72
CA GLU A 195 -12.90 -5.82 -22.16
C GLU A 195 -14.06 -5.72 -21.15
N HIS A 196 -14.42 -6.84 -20.52
CA HIS A 196 -15.53 -6.93 -19.55
C HIS A 196 -15.09 -6.86 -18.09
N TYR A 197 -13.84 -6.47 -17.81
CA TYR A 197 -13.29 -6.51 -16.45
C TYR A 197 -14.06 -5.60 -15.47
N PHE A 198 -14.55 -4.46 -15.96
CA PHE A 198 -15.22 -3.44 -15.14
C PHE A 198 -16.75 -3.52 -15.14
N ASP A 199 -17.35 -4.41 -15.93
CA ASP A 199 -18.81 -4.46 -16.16
C ASP A 199 -19.64 -4.59 -14.88
N ALA A 200 -19.11 -5.30 -13.88
CA ALA A 200 -19.79 -5.52 -12.61
C ALA A 200 -19.39 -4.53 -11.51
N LEU A 201 -18.37 -3.70 -11.74
CA LEU A 201 -17.81 -2.80 -10.74
C LEU A 201 -18.58 -1.49 -10.72
N ASP A 202 -19.28 -1.23 -9.62
CA ASP A 202 -19.80 0.09 -9.31
C ASP A 202 -18.75 0.87 -8.50
N PHE A 203 -18.03 1.75 -9.17
CA PHE A 203 -17.03 2.61 -8.52
C PHE A 203 -17.63 3.67 -7.60
N ASN A 204 -18.95 3.90 -7.64
CA ASN A 204 -19.67 4.83 -6.78
C ASN A 204 -20.31 4.17 -5.55
N ASP A 205 -20.20 2.84 -5.43
CA ASP A 205 -20.68 2.08 -4.29
C ASP A 205 -19.92 2.46 -3.01
N GLN A 206 -20.64 2.99 -2.02
CA GLN A 206 -20.06 3.49 -0.78
C GLN A 206 -19.45 2.38 0.10
N VAL A 207 -19.98 1.15 0.03
CA VAL A 207 -19.45 0.00 0.76
C VAL A 207 -18.12 -0.43 0.14
N LEU A 208 -18.03 -0.45 -1.18
CA LEU A 208 -16.80 -0.79 -1.89
C LEU A 208 -15.72 0.31 -1.73
N GLN A 209 -16.11 1.58 -1.82
CA GLN A 209 -15.21 2.71 -1.58
C GLN A 209 -14.68 2.72 -0.14
N GLY A 210 -15.49 2.33 0.84
CA GLY A 210 -15.10 2.15 2.22
C GLY A 210 -14.27 0.88 2.47
N SER A 211 -13.48 0.42 1.50
CA SER A 211 -12.62 -0.78 1.58
C SER A 211 -11.44 -0.67 0.61
N ASP A 212 -10.51 -1.62 0.64
CA ASP A 212 -9.45 -1.70 -0.37
C ASP A 212 -9.87 -2.45 -1.65
N PHE A 213 -11.11 -2.95 -1.74
CA PHE A 213 -11.58 -3.78 -2.85
C PHE A 213 -11.42 -3.12 -4.23
N LEU A 214 -11.85 -1.86 -4.38
CA LEU A 214 -11.71 -1.16 -5.67
C LEU A 214 -10.23 -0.89 -6.00
N LYS A 215 -9.40 -0.59 -4.99
CA LYS A 215 -7.96 -0.39 -5.16
C LYS A 215 -7.29 -1.67 -5.67
N ASP A 216 -7.63 -2.81 -5.08
CA ASP A 216 -7.13 -4.11 -5.51
C ASP A 216 -7.57 -4.45 -6.93
N LYS A 217 -8.84 -4.16 -7.26
CA LYS A 217 -9.37 -4.40 -8.60
C LYS A 217 -8.66 -3.59 -9.67
N VAL A 218 -8.42 -2.29 -9.45
CA VAL A 218 -7.74 -1.44 -10.44
C VAL A 218 -6.25 -1.78 -10.54
N VAL A 219 -5.57 -2.06 -9.42
CA VAL A 219 -4.17 -2.51 -9.41
C VAL A 219 -4.05 -3.83 -10.18
N ASN A 220 -4.92 -4.79 -9.89
CA ASN A 220 -4.89 -6.07 -10.60
C ASN A 220 -5.11 -5.89 -12.10
N TYR A 221 -6.08 -5.08 -12.53
CA TYR A 221 -6.29 -4.80 -13.95
C TYR A 221 -5.05 -4.18 -14.61
N VAL A 222 -4.57 -3.07 -14.06
CA VAL A 222 -3.49 -2.27 -14.66
C VAL A 222 -2.20 -3.08 -14.82
N PHE A 223 -1.83 -3.86 -13.80
CA PHE A 223 -0.53 -4.54 -13.75
C PHE A 223 -0.56 -6.01 -14.20
N THR A 224 -1.73 -6.65 -14.31
CA THR A 224 -1.82 -8.09 -14.67
C THR A 224 -2.54 -8.36 -16.00
N ALA A 225 -3.37 -7.43 -16.50
CA ALA A 225 -4.00 -7.55 -17.82
C ALA A 225 -3.00 -7.21 -18.94
N LEU A 226 -1.94 -8.01 -19.04
CA LEU A 226 -0.88 -7.90 -20.03
C LEU A 226 -1.07 -8.95 -21.13
N PRO A 227 -0.65 -8.68 -22.38
CA PRO A 227 -0.73 -9.66 -23.47
C PRO A 227 -0.03 -10.98 -23.14
N ASN A 228 -0.60 -12.09 -23.65
CA ASN A 228 -0.20 -13.47 -23.34
C ASN A 228 1.18 -13.91 -23.89
N HIS A 229 1.93 -13.04 -24.57
CA HIS A 229 3.29 -13.36 -25.03
C HIS A 229 4.33 -12.85 -24.03
N GLN A 230 5.49 -13.49 -23.97
CA GLN A 230 6.60 -13.01 -23.14
C GLN A 230 7.07 -11.66 -23.67
N ILE A 231 6.49 -10.59 -23.14
CA ILE A 231 6.92 -9.23 -23.41
C ILE A 231 8.20 -8.97 -22.61
N ALA A 232 9.24 -8.49 -23.29
CA ALA A 232 10.44 -8.05 -22.61
C ALA A 232 10.10 -6.92 -21.62
N ASN A 233 10.80 -6.84 -20.48
CA ASN A 233 10.41 -5.90 -19.41
C ASN A 233 10.30 -4.43 -19.88
N ASN A 234 11.04 -4.03 -20.91
CA ASN A 234 11.00 -2.71 -21.51
C ASN A 234 9.72 -2.41 -22.34
N GLU A 235 8.95 -3.41 -22.75
CA GLU A 235 7.69 -3.23 -23.49
C GLU A 235 6.44 -3.43 -22.60
N LYS A 236 6.61 -3.78 -21.32
CA LYS A 236 5.52 -3.86 -20.35
C LYS A 236 5.00 -2.49 -19.94
N GLU A 237 5.90 -1.52 -19.70
CA GLU A 237 5.52 -0.19 -19.21
C GLU A 237 4.53 0.55 -20.14
N PRO A 238 4.71 0.57 -21.48
CA PRO A 238 3.72 1.16 -22.39
C PRO A 238 2.33 0.54 -22.28
N VAL A 239 2.24 -0.79 -22.19
CA VAL A 239 0.96 -1.50 -22.03
C VAL A 239 0.30 -1.15 -20.70
N ILE A 240 1.08 -1.08 -19.61
CA ILE A 240 0.58 -0.67 -18.30
C ILE A 240 0.03 0.76 -18.37
N MET A 241 0.73 1.68 -19.04
CA MET A 241 0.24 3.05 -19.24
C MET A 241 -1.05 3.10 -20.06
N ASP A 242 -1.20 2.25 -21.07
CA ASP A 242 -2.44 2.16 -21.83
C ASP A 242 -3.61 1.62 -20.99
N ASN A 243 -3.36 0.61 -20.14
CA ASN A 243 -4.34 0.15 -19.16
C ASN A 243 -4.74 1.27 -18.16
N VAL A 244 -3.80 2.14 -17.76
CA VAL A 244 -4.11 3.32 -16.93
C VAL A 244 -5.03 4.30 -17.68
N LYS A 245 -4.81 4.52 -18.98
CA LYS A 245 -5.69 5.39 -19.79
C LYS A 245 -7.09 4.82 -19.93
N GLU A 246 -7.21 3.52 -20.18
CA GLU A 246 -8.51 2.83 -20.26
C GLU A 246 -9.25 2.94 -18.92
N LEU A 247 -8.56 2.69 -17.80
CA LEU A 247 -9.15 2.89 -16.48
C LEU A 247 -9.58 4.35 -16.25
N ALA A 248 -8.79 5.33 -16.67
CA ALA A 248 -9.15 6.74 -16.49
C ALA A 248 -10.48 7.10 -17.17
N GLN A 249 -10.78 6.49 -18.32
CA GLN A 249 -12.09 6.65 -19.00
C GLN A 249 -13.22 6.04 -18.17
N VAL A 250 -13.00 4.85 -17.59
CA VAL A 250 -13.98 4.19 -16.71
C VAL A 250 -14.27 5.01 -15.46
N LEU A 251 -13.30 5.80 -14.99
CA LEU A 251 -13.41 6.60 -13.77
C LEU A 251 -13.97 8.03 -13.99
N GLU A 252 -14.36 8.42 -15.20
CA GLU A 252 -14.80 9.80 -15.51
C GLU A 252 -15.92 10.31 -14.58
N ASP A 253 -16.87 9.45 -14.23
CA ASP A 253 -18.02 9.77 -13.35
C ASP A 253 -17.75 9.52 -11.85
N VAL A 254 -16.53 9.17 -11.48
CA VAL A 254 -16.13 8.92 -10.09
C VAL A 254 -15.64 10.22 -9.47
N SER A 255 -16.00 10.49 -8.21
CA SER A 255 -15.58 11.72 -7.53
C SER A 255 -14.04 11.88 -7.51
N ALA A 256 -13.57 13.12 -7.64
CA ALA A 256 -12.13 13.42 -7.65
C ALA A 256 -11.40 12.85 -6.42
N THR A 257 -12.02 12.92 -5.23
CA THR A 257 -11.47 12.34 -3.99
C THR A 257 -11.21 10.84 -4.10
N ASN A 258 -12.15 10.09 -4.71
CA ASN A 258 -12.00 8.65 -4.87
C ASN A 258 -11.03 8.32 -6.01
N GLN A 259 -11.02 9.10 -7.10
CA GLN A 259 -10.01 8.97 -8.14
C GLN A 259 -8.58 9.15 -7.59
N VAL A 260 -8.36 10.14 -6.69
CA VAL A 260 -7.06 10.31 -6.02
C VAL A 260 -6.63 9.03 -5.33
N GLN A 261 -7.52 8.35 -4.61
CA GLN A 261 -7.17 7.10 -3.93
C GLN A 261 -6.79 5.99 -4.90
N LEU A 262 -7.56 5.82 -5.97
CA LEU A 262 -7.32 4.77 -6.98
C LEU A 262 -6.02 5.03 -7.75
N PHE A 263 -5.78 6.26 -8.20
CA PHE A 263 -4.51 6.59 -8.87
C PHE A 263 -3.32 6.55 -7.91
N ASN A 264 -3.51 6.89 -6.63
CA ASN A 264 -2.45 6.75 -5.64
C ASN A 264 -2.07 5.29 -5.36
N SER A 265 -3.03 4.35 -5.35
CA SER A 265 -2.69 2.93 -5.21
C SER A 265 -1.90 2.41 -6.42
N LEU A 266 -2.25 2.85 -7.64
CA LEU A 266 -1.50 2.55 -8.86
C LEU A 266 -0.09 3.14 -8.83
N TRP A 267 0.05 4.41 -8.43
CA TRP A 267 1.35 5.06 -8.28
C TRP A 267 2.22 4.34 -7.25
N THR A 268 1.65 4.00 -6.10
CA THR A 268 2.33 3.27 -5.02
C THR A 268 2.83 1.92 -5.53
N ARG A 269 1.97 1.18 -6.23
CA ARG A 269 2.34 -0.10 -6.85
C ARG A 269 3.48 0.07 -7.86
N ALA A 270 3.36 1.01 -8.80
CA ALA A 270 4.39 1.28 -9.80
C ALA A 270 5.73 1.67 -9.16
N SER A 271 5.70 2.50 -8.12
CA SER A 271 6.91 2.92 -7.44
C SER A 271 7.57 1.78 -6.67
N ASN A 272 6.80 0.91 -6.01
CA ASN A 272 7.34 -0.24 -5.29
C ASN A 272 7.97 -1.27 -6.25
N ASP A 273 7.41 -1.40 -7.44
CA ASP A 273 7.93 -2.26 -8.51
C ASP A 273 9.10 -1.60 -9.30
N ASN A 274 9.55 -0.39 -8.91
CA ASN A 274 10.54 0.43 -9.61
C ASN A 274 10.19 0.75 -11.09
N LEU A 275 8.90 0.76 -11.43
CA LEU A 275 8.39 1.16 -12.74
C LEU A 275 8.29 2.68 -12.83
N ASN A 276 9.44 3.34 -12.79
CA ASN A 276 9.55 4.79 -12.64
C ASN A 276 8.79 5.57 -13.72
N LYS A 277 8.79 5.12 -14.99
CA LYS A 277 8.06 5.85 -16.04
C LYS A 277 6.54 5.70 -15.87
N VAL A 278 6.06 4.53 -15.46
CA VAL A 278 4.65 4.30 -15.14
C VAL A 278 4.23 5.17 -13.96
N ALA A 279 5.04 5.21 -12.89
CA ALA A 279 4.78 6.05 -11.73
C ALA A 279 4.71 7.54 -12.13
N ASP A 280 5.67 8.03 -12.93
CA ASP A 280 5.68 9.41 -13.44
C ASP A 280 4.43 9.67 -14.31
N PHE A 281 4.10 8.75 -15.21
CA PHE A 281 2.93 8.85 -16.08
C PHE A 281 1.63 9.00 -15.26
N ILE A 282 1.42 8.15 -14.25
CA ILE A 282 0.25 8.24 -13.37
C ILE A 282 0.22 9.58 -12.62
N TYR A 283 1.38 9.99 -12.09
CA TYR A 283 1.49 11.21 -11.29
C TYR A 283 1.19 12.46 -12.12
N ASP A 284 1.88 12.61 -13.26
CA ASP A 284 1.84 13.82 -14.08
C ASP A 284 0.51 13.99 -14.83
N ASN A 285 -0.13 12.89 -15.26
CA ASN A 285 -1.34 12.96 -16.07
C ASN A 285 -2.65 12.94 -15.27
N TYR A 286 -2.64 12.36 -14.06
CA TYR A 286 -3.87 12.14 -13.29
C TYR A 286 -3.73 12.59 -11.83
N LEU A 287 -2.80 12.01 -11.09
CA LEU A 287 -2.81 12.12 -9.63
C LEU A 287 -2.50 13.54 -9.14
N LYS A 288 -1.56 14.26 -9.76
CA LYS A 288 -1.15 15.60 -9.31
C LYS A 288 -2.28 16.63 -9.40
N SER A 289 -3.00 16.66 -10.53
CA SER A 289 -4.12 17.59 -10.72
C SER A 289 -5.28 17.27 -9.78
N LEU A 290 -5.67 16.00 -9.69
CA LEU A 290 -6.72 15.53 -8.79
C LEU A 290 -6.39 15.79 -7.31
N ALA A 291 -5.15 15.52 -6.90
CA ALA A 291 -4.70 15.79 -5.53
C ALA A 291 -4.68 17.30 -5.22
N THR A 292 -4.38 18.14 -6.21
CA THR A 292 -4.43 19.60 -6.06
C THR A 292 -5.88 20.07 -5.89
N GLU A 293 -6.79 19.60 -6.73
CA GLU A 293 -8.22 19.92 -6.67
C GLU A 293 -8.84 19.53 -5.31
N THR A 294 -8.41 18.40 -4.76
CA THR A 294 -8.93 17.84 -3.51
C THR A 294 -8.14 18.26 -2.26
N ASN A 295 -7.25 19.27 -2.37
CA ASN A 295 -6.44 19.83 -1.29
C ASN A 295 -5.56 18.79 -0.56
N LYS A 296 -4.99 17.82 -1.29
CA LYS A 296 -4.09 16.78 -0.76
C LYS A 296 -2.62 17.17 -0.96
N SER A 297 -2.22 18.37 -0.50
CA SER A 297 -0.85 18.89 -0.66
C SER A 297 0.23 18.00 -0.05
N GLU A 298 -0.05 17.35 1.08
CA GLU A 298 0.89 16.43 1.73
C GLU A 298 1.16 15.19 0.89
N LEU A 299 0.16 14.69 0.15
CA LEU A 299 0.34 13.58 -0.77
C LEU A 299 1.27 13.98 -1.93
N ILE A 300 1.05 15.16 -2.50
CA ILE A 300 1.91 15.73 -3.55
C ILE A 300 3.35 15.86 -3.04
N LYS A 301 3.55 16.46 -1.85
CA LYS A 301 4.88 16.61 -1.24
C LYS A 301 5.56 15.25 -1.06
N LYS A 302 4.87 14.25 -0.52
CA LYS A 302 5.40 12.90 -0.32
C LYS A 302 5.84 12.26 -1.64
N ILE A 303 4.99 12.34 -2.67
CA ILE A 303 5.30 11.79 -4.00
C ILE A 303 6.51 12.48 -4.63
N GLU A 304 6.58 13.81 -4.57
CA GLU A 304 7.68 14.58 -5.16
C GLU A 304 9.01 14.32 -4.44
N ILE A 305 9.00 14.14 -3.11
CA ILE A 305 10.17 13.69 -2.35
C ILE A 305 10.60 12.29 -2.82
N GLN A 306 9.66 11.34 -2.88
CA GLN A 306 9.95 9.97 -3.29
C GLN A 306 10.49 9.91 -4.72
N ASN A 307 9.89 10.63 -5.66
CA ASN A 307 10.33 10.69 -7.06
C ASN A 307 11.72 11.32 -7.21
N ARG A 308 12.03 12.34 -6.39
CA ARG A 308 13.35 13.00 -6.39
C ARG A 308 14.45 12.10 -5.83
N LEU A 309 14.13 11.23 -4.86
CA LEU A 309 15.10 10.42 -4.11
C LEU A 309 15.05 8.92 -4.43
N ARG A 310 14.28 8.49 -5.43
CA ARG A 310 14.19 7.09 -5.86
C ARG A 310 15.45 6.62 -6.58
N LEU A 311 15.59 5.30 -6.69
CA LEU A 311 16.68 4.68 -7.43
C LEU A 311 16.66 5.09 -8.90
N GLY A 312 17.84 5.41 -9.45
CA GLY A 312 18.06 5.89 -10.82
C GLY A 312 17.84 7.40 -11.03
N ALA A 313 17.23 8.10 -10.07
CA ALA A 313 17.10 9.56 -10.12
C ALA A 313 18.46 10.22 -9.87
N VAL A 314 18.73 11.32 -10.58
CA VAL A 314 19.91 12.15 -10.32
C VAL A 314 19.73 12.82 -8.96
N ALA A 315 20.70 12.63 -8.06
CA ALA A 315 20.66 13.19 -6.72
C ALA A 315 20.57 14.74 -6.78
N PRO A 316 19.77 15.37 -5.91
CA PRO A 316 19.68 16.82 -5.86
C PRO A 316 21.06 17.48 -5.67
N GLU A 317 21.32 18.60 -6.34
CA GLU A 317 22.61 19.27 -6.25
C GLU A 317 22.93 19.68 -4.81
N ILE A 318 24.16 19.42 -4.37
CA ILE A 318 24.69 19.89 -3.09
C ILE A 318 25.81 20.88 -3.38
N ILE A 319 25.71 22.07 -2.80
CA ILE A 319 26.67 23.15 -2.92
C ILE A 319 27.26 23.43 -1.53
N TRP A 320 28.58 23.44 -1.43
CA TRP A 320 29.29 23.78 -0.18
C TRP A 320 30.51 24.64 -0.46
N ASN A 321 31.00 25.31 0.58
CA ASN A 321 32.19 26.14 0.51
C ASN A 321 33.39 25.41 1.14
N GLU A 322 34.50 25.39 0.42
CA GLU A 322 35.82 24.99 0.92
C GLU A 322 36.72 26.23 0.90
N GLY A 323 36.86 26.88 2.06
CA GLY A 323 37.45 28.22 2.13
C GLY A 323 36.63 29.22 1.31
N SER A 324 37.26 29.88 0.35
CA SER A 324 36.61 30.83 -0.57
C SER A 324 36.08 30.17 -1.85
N ILE A 325 36.24 28.84 -2.01
CA ILE A 325 35.87 28.12 -3.23
C ILE A 325 34.53 27.44 -3.03
N THR A 326 33.55 27.77 -3.86
CA THR A 326 32.27 27.06 -3.92
C THR A 326 32.42 25.79 -4.77
N LYS A 327 32.10 24.64 -4.18
CA LYS A 327 32.09 23.33 -4.83
C LYS A 327 30.66 22.81 -4.98
N ARG A 328 30.50 21.81 -5.85
CA ARG A 328 29.21 21.20 -6.22
C ARG A 328 29.34 19.69 -6.29
N LEU A 329 28.26 18.96 -5.97
CA LEU A 329 28.21 17.50 -6.05
C LEU A 329 28.44 17.04 -7.50
N SER A 330 27.78 17.70 -8.46
CA SER A 330 27.98 17.46 -9.88
C SER A 330 29.43 17.65 -10.35
N GLY A 331 30.19 18.50 -9.67
CA GLY A 331 31.60 18.77 -9.97
C GLY A 331 32.57 17.69 -9.45
N LEU A 332 32.11 16.74 -8.63
CA LEU A 332 32.96 15.64 -8.17
C LEU A 332 33.15 14.61 -9.29
N SER A 333 34.42 14.35 -9.64
CA SER A 333 34.83 13.42 -10.70
C SER A 333 35.90 12.43 -10.19
N GLY A 334 36.24 11.41 -10.99
CA GLY A 334 37.35 10.50 -10.70
C GLY A 334 37.05 9.40 -9.69
N ALA A 335 35.77 9.06 -9.49
CA ALA A 335 35.33 7.89 -8.74
C ALA A 335 34.20 7.18 -9.50
N LYS A 336 34.12 5.86 -9.35
CA LYS A 336 33.03 5.03 -9.87
C LYS A 336 31.77 5.23 -9.04
N ASN A 337 31.95 5.27 -7.71
CA ASN A 337 30.87 5.46 -6.74
C ASN A 337 31.12 6.72 -5.91
N TYR A 338 30.03 7.39 -5.54
CA TYR A 338 30.03 8.50 -4.60
C TYR A 338 29.11 8.17 -3.44
N VAL A 339 29.53 8.43 -2.20
CA VAL A 339 28.67 8.29 -1.03
C VAL A 339 28.37 9.67 -0.47
N ILE A 340 27.10 10.04 -0.37
CA ILE A 340 26.69 11.18 0.44
C ILE A 340 26.39 10.66 1.84
N VAL A 341 26.92 11.32 2.86
CA VAL A 341 26.53 11.08 4.26
C VAL A 341 26.13 12.38 4.94
N PHE A 342 24.89 12.43 5.40
CA PHE A 342 24.39 13.50 6.26
C PHE A 342 24.62 13.13 7.72
N TRP A 343 25.29 13.99 8.49
CA TRP A 343 25.60 13.73 9.89
C TRP A 343 25.72 15.00 10.74
N SER A 344 25.76 14.86 12.07
CA SER A 344 26.10 15.96 12.97
C SER A 344 27.22 15.53 13.92
N SER A 345 28.15 16.44 14.18
CA SER A 345 29.22 16.35 15.18
C SER A 345 28.71 16.30 16.62
N THR A 346 27.40 16.52 16.84
CA THR A 346 26.73 16.34 18.13
C THR A 346 25.91 15.05 18.23
N CYS A 347 25.89 14.23 17.17
CA CYS A 347 25.18 12.95 17.16
C CYS A 347 26.08 11.81 17.64
N SER A 348 25.70 11.16 18.75
CA SER A 348 26.48 10.07 19.35
C SER A 348 26.69 8.88 18.40
N HIS A 349 25.66 8.51 17.62
CA HIS A 349 25.78 7.44 16.63
C HIS A 349 26.75 7.79 15.51
N CYS A 350 26.73 9.04 15.00
CA CYS A 350 27.68 9.48 13.97
C CYS A 350 29.13 9.43 14.47
N LEU A 351 29.39 9.91 15.69
CA LEU A 351 30.73 9.92 16.28
C LEU A 351 31.29 8.51 16.50
N GLN A 352 30.43 7.51 16.68
CA GLN A 352 30.83 6.10 16.77
C GLN A 352 31.05 5.46 15.39
N GLN A 353 30.13 5.69 14.44
CA GLN A 353 30.09 4.95 13.18
C GLN A 353 31.01 5.52 12.10
N LEU A 354 31.11 6.85 11.96
CA LEU A 354 31.88 7.45 10.87
C LEU A 354 33.39 7.17 10.91
N PRO A 355 34.06 7.09 12.08
CA PRO A 355 35.46 6.68 12.13
C PRO A 355 35.67 5.25 11.62
N GLU A 356 34.79 4.31 11.96
CA GLU A 356 34.86 2.93 11.47
C GLU A 356 34.57 2.86 9.97
N PHE A 357 33.56 3.60 9.50
CA PHE A 357 33.28 3.72 8.07
C PHE A 357 34.47 4.29 7.28
N HIS A 358 35.09 5.37 7.78
CA HIS A 358 36.27 5.98 7.17
C HIS A 358 37.45 5.01 7.11
N LYS A 359 37.67 4.23 8.18
CA LYS A 359 38.72 3.22 8.22
C LYS A 359 38.46 2.11 7.19
N ALA A 360 37.24 1.60 7.11
CA ALA A 360 36.88 0.51 6.19
C ALA A 360 36.93 0.90 4.71
N LEU A 361 36.65 2.17 4.39
CA LEU A 361 36.71 2.66 3.01
C LEU A 361 38.14 2.72 2.43
N LYS A 362 39.18 2.63 3.26
CA LYS A 362 40.56 2.59 2.76
C LYS A 362 40.83 1.38 1.85
N ASP A 363 40.08 0.30 2.04
CA ASP A 363 40.18 -0.94 1.29
C ASP A 363 39.27 -0.98 0.05
N ILE A 364 38.53 0.10 -0.22
CA ILE A 364 37.56 0.23 -1.32
C ILE A 364 38.02 1.36 -2.25
N PRO A 365 38.86 1.07 -3.27
CA PRO A 365 39.32 2.08 -4.21
C PRO A 365 38.16 2.63 -5.07
N ASN A 366 38.37 3.73 -5.78
CA ASN A 366 37.39 4.32 -6.70
C ASN A 366 36.07 4.79 -6.07
N THR A 367 36.04 5.03 -4.76
CA THR A 367 34.90 5.64 -4.05
C THR A 367 35.29 7.00 -3.47
N LYS A 368 34.38 7.98 -3.56
CA LYS A 368 34.51 9.29 -2.89
C LYS A 368 33.35 9.53 -1.95
N VAL A 369 33.63 10.05 -0.76
CA VAL A 369 32.59 10.41 0.22
C VAL A 369 32.43 11.92 0.29
N LEU A 370 31.20 12.40 0.17
CA LEU A 370 30.77 13.75 0.49
C LEU A 370 30.01 13.72 1.83
N ALA A 371 30.66 14.19 2.89
CA ALA A 371 30.10 14.26 4.22
C ALA A 371 29.53 15.66 4.48
N ILE A 372 28.22 15.76 4.64
CA ILE A 372 27.50 17.00 4.89
C ILE A 372 27.10 17.07 6.36
N GLY A 373 27.66 18.05 7.06
CA GLY A 373 27.32 18.38 8.43
C GLY A 373 26.01 19.17 8.50
N LEU A 374 25.05 18.67 9.28
CA LEU A 374 23.83 19.40 9.65
C LEU A 374 24.05 19.96 11.06
N GLU A 375 24.36 21.25 11.17
CA GLU A 375 24.88 21.85 12.41
C GLU A 375 24.23 23.18 12.76
N ASP A 376 24.39 23.64 14.01
CA ASP A 376 24.03 25.00 14.40
C ASP A 376 25.20 25.98 14.16
N ASP A 377 26.43 25.50 14.33
CA ASP A 377 27.67 26.26 14.17
C ASP A 377 28.81 25.39 13.62
N ASP A 378 29.97 25.99 13.36
CA ASP A 378 31.14 25.31 12.80
C ASP A 378 32.19 24.86 13.84
N VAL A 379 31.96 25.08 15.13
CA VAL A 379 32.98 24.95 16.18
C VAL A 379 33.34 23.49 16.42
N THR A 380 32.34 22.65 16.67
CA THR A 380 32.53 21.21 16.90
C THR A 380 32.76 20.50 15.57
N TRP A 381 32.05 20.92 14.53
CA TRP A 381 32.18 20.40 13.17
C TRP A 381 33.63 20.39 12.68
N LYS A 382 34.35 21.51 12.79
CA LYS A 382 35.75 21.61 12.33
C LYS A 382 36.67 20.60 13.01
N LYS A 383 36.43 20.28 14.28
CA LYS A 383 37.25 19.32 15.04
C LYS A 383 36.94 17.88 14.65
N GLU A 384 35.67 17.55 14.51
CA GLU A 384 35.24 16.17 14.23
C GLU A 384 35.44 15.80 12.77
N SER A 385 35.12 16.69 11.83
CA SER A 385 35.35 16.47 10.38
C SER A 385 36.83 16.29 10.04
N ALA A 386 37.73 17.00 10.74
CA ALA A 386 39.18 16.86 10.54
C ALA A 386 39.72 15.45 10.84
N LYS A 387 39.01 14.65 11.65
CA LYS A 387 39.37 13.24 11.92
C LYS A 387 39.11 12.33 10.72
N LEU A 388 38.30 12.77 9.76
CA LEU A 388 37.85 12.01 8.59
C LEU A 388 38.51 12.54 7.32
N SER A 389 39.85 12.57 7.30
CA SER A 389 40.68 13.31 6.32
C SER A 389 40.51 12.94 4.84
N ASN A 390 39.87 11.80 4.53
CA ASN A 390 39.68 11.32 3.16
C ASN A 390 38.27 11.60 2.62
N PHE A 391 37.41 12.18 3.45
CA PHE A 391 36.09 12.62 3.03
C PHE A 391 36.16 14.06 2.56
N VAL A 392 35.33 14.38 1.57
CA VAL A 392 35.02 15.75 1.20
C VAL A 392 33.99 16.27 2.19
N HIS A 393 34.25 17.39 2.83
CA HIS A 393 33.39 17.93 3.90
C HIS A 393 32.65 19.17 3.42
N GLY A 394 31.33 19.20 3.66
CA GLY A 394 30.49 20.38 3.55
C GLY A 394 29.73 20.60 4.86
N ILE A 395 29.40 21.84 5.18
CA ILE A 395 28.56 22.18 6.35
C ILE A 395 27.33 22.94 5.87
N ALA A 396 26.18 22.56 6.41
CA ALA A 396 24.90 23.23 6.24
C ALA A 396 24.36 23.60 7.62
N LEU A 397 24.18 24.90 7.83
CA LEU A 397 23.71 25.43 9.11
C LEU A 397 22.19 25.33 9.23
N GLY A 398 21.70 25.30 10.47
CA GLY A 398 20.29 25.19 10.79
C GLY A 398 19.79 23.76 10.87
N LYS A 399 20.67 22.78 11.15
CA LYS A 399 20.30 21.37 11.43
C LYS A 399 19.15 20.82 10.57
N TRP A 400 17.96 20.65 11.16
CA TRP A 400 16.77 20.06 10.53
C TRP A 400 16.02 21.06 9.64
N GLU A 401 16.21 22.35 9.88
CA GLU A 401 15.74 23.45 9.06
C GLU A 401 16.65 23.72 7.85
N SER A 402 17.77 23.00 7.72
CA SER A 402 18.65 23.07 6.55
C SER A 402 17.89 22.74 5.27
N PRO A 403 18.11 23.48 4.16
CA PRO A 403 17.52 23.14 2.87
C PRO A 403 17.83 21.70 2.42
N TYR A 404 19.00 21.18 2.80
CA TYR A 404 19.37 19.80 2.46
C TYR A 404 18.64 18.76 3.30
N ALA A 405 18.20 19.10 4.52
CA ALA A 405 17.37 18.20 5.32
C ALA A 405 15.99 17.99 4.66
N ASP A 406 15.37 19.05 4.12
CA ASP A 406 14.10 18.93 3.37
C ASP A 406 14.31 18.34 1.96
N ILE A 407 15.33 18.80 1.21
CA ILE A 407 15.60 18.30 -0.15
C ILE A 407 15.90 16.80 -0.16
N TYR A 408 16.65 16.30 0.82
CA TYR A 408 16.98 14.88 0.93
C TYR A 408 16.09 14.11 1.92
N ASP A 409 15.05 14.74 2.49
CA ASP A 409 14.15 14.08 3.46
C ASP A 409 14.89 13.39 4.62
N ILE A 410 15.81 14.13 5.23
CA ILE A 410 16.67 13.63 6.30
C ILE A 410 15.88 13.63 7.62
N GLN A 411 15.44 12.44 8.02
CA GLN A 411 14.69 12.21 9.28
C GLN A 411 15.59 11.75 10.44
N GLN A 412 16.82 11.33 10.15
CA GLN A 412 17.79 10.88 11.14
C GLN A 412 19.23 11.10 10.67
N THR A 413 20.19 11.04 11.60
CA THR A 413 21.62 11.03 11.28
C THR A 413 22.32 9.87 11.99
N PRO A 414 23.27 9.17 11.34
CA PRO A 414 23.70 9.39 9.95
C PRO A 414 22.68 8.86 8.92
N THR A 415 22.62 9.49 7.74
CA THR A 415 21.83 9.02 6.59
C THR A 415 22.73 8.96 5.35
N TYR A 416 22.62 7.88 4.55
CA TYR A 416 23.52 7.57 3.46
C TYR A 416 22.80 7.47 2.10
N TYR A 417 23.44 7.98 1.05
CA TYR A 417 23.08 7.73 -0.35
C TYR A 417 24.31 7.27 -1.11
N VAL A 418 24.18 6.20 -1.90
CA VAL A 418 25.23 5.78 -2.83
C VAL A 418 24.82 6.20 -4.23
N LEU A 419 25.75 6.84 -4.95
CA LEU A 419 25.54 7.34 -6.29
C LEU A 419 26.52 6.72 -7.28
N ASP A 420 26.09 6.59 -8.54
CA ASP A 420 26.98 6.27 -9.67
C ASP A 420 27.80 7.49 -10.14
N ASN A 421 28.57 7.30 -11.21
CA ASN A 421 29.40 8.35 -11.82
C ASN A 421 28.58 9.48 -12.45
N GLU A 422 27.35 9.22 -12.88
CA GLU A 422 26.36 10.22 -13.32
C GLU A 422 25.57 10.85 -12.16
N LYS A 423 25.93 10.57 -10.91
CA LYS A 423 25.29 11.07 -9.68
C LYS A 423 23.85 10.59 -9.51
N ARG A 424 23.47 9.48 -10.14
CA ARG A 424 22.18 8.83 -9.90
C ARG A 424 22.23 8.03 -8.62
N ILE A 425 21.17 8.08 -7.83
CA ILE A 425 21.03 7.30 -6.60
C ILE A 425 20.91 5.82 -6.99
N VAL A 426 21.88 5.00 -6.58
CA VAL A 426 21.90 3.56 -6.84
C VAL A 426 21.64 2.72 -5.59
N ALA A 427 21.79 3.32 -4.39
CA ALA A 427 21.35 2.72 -3.14
C ALA A 427 21.01 3.78 -2.07
N ARG A 428 20.16 3.39 -1.11
CA ARG A 428 19.82 4.15 0.10
C ARG A 428 20.00 3.27 1.34
N PRO A 429 21.25 3.02 1.77
CA PRO A 429 21.54 2.10 2.87
C PRO A 429 21.03 2.62 4.21
N GLY A 430 20.56 1.72 5.08
CA GLY A 430 20.13 2.05 6.44
C GLY A 430 21.30 2.41 7.37
N ASP A 431 22.49 1.89 7.08
CA ASP A 431 23.72 2.13 7.85
C ASP A 431 24.98 2.03 6.98
N TYR A 432 26.15 2.26 7.59
CA TYR A 432 27.43 2.20 6.88
C TYR A 432 27.85 0.78 6.49
N GLU A 433 27.38 -0.27 7.19
CA GLU A 433 27.73 -1.66 6.86
C GLU A 433 27.09 -2.07 5.54
N GLU A 434 25.84 -1.66 5.34
CA GLU A 434 25.14 -1.81 4.07
C GLU A 434 25.80 -0.99 2.95
N VAL A 435 26.33 0.21 3.22
CA VAL A 435 27.15 0.96 2.25
C VAL A 435 28.35 0.12 1.82
N LEU A 436 29.13 -0.39 2.77
CA LEU A 436 30.32 -1.19 2.48
C LEU A 436 29.98 -2.48 1.73
N LYS A 437 28.87 -3.14 2.11
CA LYS A 437 28.36 -4.32 1.42
C LYS A 437 28.03 -3.99 -0.03
N PHE A 438 27.31 -2.90 -0.29
CA PHE A 438 26.98 -2.48 -1.65
C PHE A 438 28.23 -2.24 -2.49
N LEU A 439 29.17 -1.44 -1.97
CA LEU A 439 30.39 -1.07 -2.69
C LEU A 439 31.24 -2.30 -3.06
N LYS A 440 31.47 -3.22 -2.11
CA LYS A 440 32.26 -4.44 -2.37
C LYS A 440 31.68 -5.37 -3.44
N HIS A 441 30.36 -5.37 -3.64
CA HIS A 441 29.72 -6.18 -4.69
C HIS A 441 29.74 -5.50 -6.06
N HIS A 442 30.02 -4.18 -6.10
CA HIS A 442 29.96 -3.35 -7.30
C HIS A 442 31.27 -2.61 -7.58
N ASP A 443 32.39 -3.05 -7.00
CA ASP A 443 33.74 -2.52 -7.26
C ASP A 443 34.31 -3.00 -8.59
#